data_AF-A0A539EPL0-F1
#
_entry.id   AF-A0A539EPL0-F1
#
_cell.length_a   1.000
_cell.length_b   1.000
_cell.length_c   1.000
_cell.angle_alpha   90.00
_cell.angle_beta   90.00
_cell.angle_gamma   90.00
#
_symmetry.space_group_name_H-M   'P 1'
#
loop_
_entity.id
_entity.type
_entity.pdbx_description
1 polymer ?
#
loop_
_entity_poly.entity_id
_entity_poly.type
_entity_poly.pdbx_seq_one_letter_code
_entity_poly.pdbx_strand_id
1 'polypeptide(L)'
;MRLFSCVRGRNAAGRRARSARRGYTLVETLVAVMLISVVVTSVFSLVLTAKMGSRKTGKKAEALFYVQQYRELLKSYVTADTSVAGPAGGWNIPGDSCGCYALQTGVQHNLTSKLPPSFTAAPVNGQLFYTVTDVPCGTGLPCKSVQFNVSWQGL
;
A
#
# COMPACT_ATOMS: atom_id res chain seq x y z
N MET A 1 47.08 3.36 14.70
CA MET A 1 47.96 2.41 15.42
C MET A 1 47.11 1.49 16.29
N ARG A 2 46.68 0.34 15.75
CA ARG A 2 46.35 -0.89 16.49
C ARG A 2 46.55 -2.06 15.52
N LEU A 3 47.74 -2.66 15.64
CA LEU A 3 48.08 -4.01 15.21
C LEU A 3 47.19 -5.02 15.93
N PHE A 4 46.87 -6.15 15.28
CA PHE A 4 46.48 -7.48 15.80
C PHE A 4 45.62 -8.14 14.71
N SER A 5 45.78 -9.39 14.30
CA SER A 5 46.80 -10.41 14.54
C SER A 5 46.57 -11.46 13.45
N CYS A 6 47.63 -11.89 12.77
CA CYS A 6 47.58 -12.96 11.78
C CYS A 6 47.48 -14.31 12.51
N VAL A 7 46.29 -14.94 12.53
CA VAL A 7 46.14 -16.32 12.99
C VAL A 7 46.16 -17.26 11.79
N ARG A 8 47.38 -17.75 11.52
CA ARG A 8 47.68 -18.78 10.53
C ARG A 8 47.45 -20.16 11.16
N GLY A 9 46.22 -20.65 11.13
CA GLY A 9 45.87 -22.02 11.55
C GLY A 9 45.89 -23.00 10.38
N ARG A 10 47.01 -23.70 10.17
CA ARG A 10 47.10 -24.87 9.29
C ARG A 10 46.41 -26.05 9.96
N ASN A 11 45.18 -26.36 9.56
CA ASN A 11 44.57 -27.64 9.91
C ASN A 11 44.90 -28.67 8.82
N ALA A 12 45.65 -29.69 9.24
CA ALA A 12 46.03 -30.85 8.47
C ALA A 12 44.76 -31.56 7.94
N ALA A 13 44.52 -31.46 6.64
CA ALA A 13 43.50 -32.22 5.95
C ALA A 13 43.97 -33.68 5.82
N GLY A 14 43.70 -34.49 6.85
CA GLY A 14 43.80 -35.93 6.77
C GLY A 14 42.90 -36.46 5.66
N ARG A 15 43.50 -36.89 4.55
CA ARG A 15 42.79 -37.59 3.47
C ARG A 15 42.38 -38.97 3.98
N ARG A 16 41.20 -39.06 4.59
CA ARG A 16 40.50 -40.35 4.73
C ARG A 16 40.17 -40.82 3.31
N ALA A 17 40.89 -41.84 2.84
CA ALA A 17 40.60 -42.54 1.61
C ALA A 17 39.19 -43.16 1.73
N ARG A 18 38.19 -42.48 1.17
CA ARG A 18 36.87 -43.07 0.99
C ARG A 18 37.00 -44.10 -0.12
N SER A 19 36.93 -45.37 0.23
CA SER A 19 36.77 -46.45 -0.74
C SER A 19 35.42 -46.25 -1.43
N ALA A 20 35.46 -45.64 -2.62
CA ALA A 20 34.29 -45.26 -3.40
C ALA A 20 33.67 -46.53 -4.02
N ARG A 21 32.48 -46.93 -3.54
CA ARG A 21 31.63 -47.88 -4.26
C ARG A 21 31.10 -47.19 -5.52
N ARG A 22 31.76 -47.42 -6.66
CA ARG A 22 31.69 -46.65 -7.92
C ARG A 22 30.44 -46.83 -8.81
N GLY A 23 29.31 -47.33 -8.31
CA GLY A 23 28.14 -47.62 -9.16
C GLY A 23 26.92 -46.71 -8.97
N TYR A 24 26.56 -46.40 -7.72
CA TYR A 24 25.26 -45.80 -7.38
C TYR A 24 25.31 -44.30 -7.12
N THR A 25 26.49 -43.72 -6.93
CA THR A 25 26.65 -42.32 -6.53
C THR A 25 26.29 -41.34 -7.64
N LEU A 26 26.42 -41.72 -8.92
CA LEU A 26 26.11 -40.83 -10.04
C LEU A 26 24.61 -40.59 -10.14
N VAL A 27 23.81 -41.67 -10.10
CA VAL A 27 22.35 -41.59 -10.11
C VAL A 27 21.84 -40.82 -8.89
N GLU A 28 22.38 -41.10 -7.71
CA GLU A 28 22.02 -40.38 -6.47
C GLU A 28 22.30 -38.88 -6.58
N THR A 29 23.46 -38.48 -7.09
CA THR A 29 23.77 -37.05 -7.28
C THR A 29 22.87 -36.39 -8.34
N LEU A 30 22.49 -37.10 -9.40
CA LEU A 30 21.60 -36.58 -10.43
C LEU A 30 20.20 -36.33 -9.84
N VAL A 31 19.67 -37.30 -9.09
CA VAL A 31 18.38 -37.16 -8.39
C VAL A 31 18.44 -36.03 -7.36
N ALA A 32 19.53 -35.92 -6.59
CA ALA A 32 19.70 -34.85 -5.61
C ALA A 32 19.69 -33.45 -6.26
N VAL A 33 20.41 -33.27 -7.36
CA VAL A 33 20.45 -31.98 -8.08
C VAL A 33 19.08 -31.65 -8.68
N MET A 34 18.35 -32.64 -9.19
CA MET A 34 16.99 -32.45 -9.71
C MET A 34 16.00 -32.05 -8.60
N LEU A 35 16.09 -32.64 -7.40
CA LEU A 35 15.22 -32.26 -6.29
C LEU A 35 15.56 -30.86 -5.75
N ILE A 36 16.85 -30.52 -5.67
CA ILE A 36 17.29 -29.20 -5.21
C ILE A 36 16.81 -28.10 -6.17
N SER A 37 16.88 -28.32 -7.48
CA SER A 37 16.43 -27.32 -8.45
C SER A 37 14.95 -27.00 -8.32
N VAL A 38 14.09 -28.01 -8.14
CA VAL A 38 12.64 -27.85 -7.94
C VAL A 38 12.35 -27.01 -6.68
N VAL A 39 13.02 -27.31 -5.57
CA VAL A 39 12.85 -26.56 -4.31
C VAL A 39 13.29 -25.11 -4.49
N VAL A 40 14.45 -24.86 -5.09
CA VAL A 40 14.95 -23.49 -5.30
C VAL A 40 14.02 -22.68 -6.21
N THR A 41 13.54 -23.25 -7.31
CA THR A 41 12.63 -22.56 -8.24
C THR A 41 11.30 -22.21 -7.57
N SER A 42 10.75 -23.11 -6.74
CA SER A 42 9.49 -22.83 -6.03
C SER A 42 9.61 -21.68 -5.03
N VAL A 43 10.68 -21.66 -4.22
CA VAL A 43 10.92 -20.57 -3.25
C VAL A 43 11.16 -19.25 -3.97
N PHE A 44 11.94 -19.26 -5.04
CA PHE A 44 12.21 -18.05 -5.83
C PHE A 44 10.93 -17.46 -6.43
N SER A 45 10.04 -18.31 -6.93
CA SER A 45 8.73 -17.89 -7.46
C SER A 45 7.90 -17.17 -6.40
N LEU A 46 7.83 -17.72 -5.17
CA LEU A 46 7.09 -17.09 -4.07
C LEU A 46 7.66 -15.72 -3.68
N VAL A 47 8.99 -15.59 -3.63
CA VAL A 47 9.65 -14.32 -3.30
C VAL A 47 9.39 -13.26 -4.36
N LEU A 48 9.43 -13.63 -5.65
CA LEU A 48 9.10 -12.72 -6.75
C LEU A 48 7.63 -12.27 -6.68
N THR A 49 6.70 -13.21 -6.49
CA THR A 49 5.27 -12.91 -6.34
C THR A 49 5.02 -11.98 -5.15
N ALA A 50 5.67 -12.22 -4.00
CA ALA A 50 5.55 -11.37 -2.82
C ALA A 50 6.08 -9.95 -3.07
N LYS A 51 7.25 -9.81 -3.73
CA LYS A 51 7.81 -8.48 -4.06
C LYS A 51 6.96 -7.72 -5.06
N MET A 52 6.44 -8.39 -6.09
CA MET A 52 5.57 -7.74 -7.08
C MET A 52 4.23 -7.32 -6.48
N GLY A 53 3.63 -8.15 -5.62
CA GLY A 53 2.40 -7.82 -4.91
C GLY A 53 2.56 -6.61 -3.98
N SER A 54 3.68 -6.52 -3.25
CA SER A 54 3.89 -5.49 -2.24
C SER A 54 3.99 -4.06 -2.79
N ARG A 55 4.42 -3.87 -4.05
CA ARG A 55 4.53 -2.53 -4.65
C ARG A 55 3.16 -1.94 -5.02
N LYS A 56 2.27 -2.78 -5.55
CA LYS A 56 0.90 -2.36 -5.90
C LYS A 56 0.08 -2.06 -4.65
N THR A 57 0.21 -2.89 -3.60
CA THR A 57 -0.51 -2.68 -2.34
C THR A 57 -0.02 -1.45 -1.58
N GLY A 58 1.29 -1.15 -1.61
CA GLY A 58 1.86 0.02 -0.94
C GLY A 58 1.22 1.34 -1.41
N LYS A 59 1.15 1.56 -2.73
CA LYS A 59 0.53 2.77 -3.28
C LYS A 59 -0.96 2.86 -2.96
N LYS A 60 -1.68 1.75 -3.03
CA LYS A 60 -3.11 1.72 -2.66
C LYS A 60 -3.31 2.04 -1.18
N ALA A 61 -2.46 1.52 -0.31
CA ALA A 61 -2.53 1.78 1.13
C ALA A 61 -2.22 3.25 1.45
N GLU A 62 -1.19 3.82 0.84
CA GLU A 62 -0.86 5.24 0.95
C GLU A 62 -2.01 6.13 0.47
N ALA A 63 -2.64 5.80 -0.66
CA ALA A 63 -3.76 6.57 -1.15
C ALA A 63 -5.00 6.50 -0.23
N LEU A 64 -5.27 5.31 0.34
CA LEU A 64 -6.33 5.14 1.34
C LEU A 64 -6.06 5.93 2.62
N PHE A 65 -4.80 6.10 3.01
CA PHE A 65 -4.42 6.94 4.14
C PHE A 65 -4.85 8.40 3.92
N TYR A 66 -4.62 8.97 2.72
CA TYR A 66 -5.09 10.33 2.41
C TYR A 66 -6.62 10.45 2.45
N VAL A 67 -7.33 9.45 1.93
CA VAL A 67 -8.81 9.41 1.99
C VAL A 67 -9.28 9.41 3.44
N GLN A 68 -8.65 8.62 4.30
CA GLN A 68 -8.97 8.58 5.72
C GLN A 68 -8.69 9.93 6.39
N GLN A 69 -7.57 10.58 6.09
CA GLN A 69 -7.24 11.90 6.62
C GLN A 69 -8.32 12.93 6.26
N TYR A 70 -8.78 12.96 5.00
CA TYR A 70 -9.86 13.87 4.58
C TYR A 70 -11.21 13.49 5.16
N ARG A 71 -11.47 12.20 5.37
CA ARG A 71 -12.67 11.73 6.04
C ARG A 71 -12.73 12.21 7.49
N GLU A 72 -11.63 12.14 8.23
CA GLU A 72 -11.59 12.62 9.61
C GLU A 72 -11.73 14.15 9.68
N LEU A 73 -11.12 14.87 8.73
CA LEU A 73 -11.31 16.31 8.58
C LEU A 73 -12.78 16.66 8.33
N LEU A 74 -13.46 15.99 7.40
CA LEU A 74 -14.89 16.22 7.15
C LEU A 74 -15.76 15.80 8.33
N LYS A 75 -15.44 14.69 8.99
CA LYS A 75 -16.14 14.27 10.20
C LYS A 75 -16.10 15.34 11.27
N SER A 76 -14.94 15.98 11.52
CA SER A 76 -14.86 17.05 12.52
C SER A 76 -15.82 18.22 12.25
N TYR A 77 -16.21 18.43 10.99
CA TYR A 77 -17.18 19.47 10.62
C TYR A 77 -18.63 19.00 10.64
N VAL A 78 -18.89 17.71 10.44
CA VAL A 78 -20.23 17.13 10.51
C VAL A 78 -20.64 16.80 11.95
N THR A 79 -19.68 16.42 12.80
CA THR A 79 -19.91 16.07 14.21
C THR A 79 -19.66 17.21 15.18
N ALA A 80 -19.38 18.42 14.70
CA ALA A 80 -19.35 19.59 15.56
C ALA A 80 -20.76 19.75 16.16
N ASP A 81 -20.82 19.71 17.48
CA ASP A 81 -22.01 19.94 18.30
C ASP A 81 -22.91 21.00 17.63
N THR A 82 -24.17 20.67 17.38
CA THR A 82 -25.13 21.60 16.75
C THR A 82 -25.31 22.91 17.55
N SER A 83 -24.83 22.97 18.79
CA SER A 83 -24.77 24.19 19.62
C SER A 83 -23.68 25.17 19.17
N VAL A 84 -22.61 24.68 18.54
CA VAL A 84 -21.52 25.46 17.95
C VAL A 84 -21.65 25.31 16.46
N ALA A 85 -22.17 26.34 15.78
CA ALA A 85 -22.25 26.35 14.33
C ALA A 85 -20.89 25.91 13.77
N GLY A 86 -20.88 24.73 13.12
CA GLY A 86 -19.76 24.32 12.28
C GLY A 86 -19.42 25.46 11.32
N PRO A 87 -18.24 25.41 10.66
CA PRO A 87 -17.74 26.54 9.89
C PRO A 87 -18.85 27.07 8.99
N ALA A 88 -19.19 28.34 9.22
CA ALA A 88 -20.44 28.94 8.79
C ALA A 88 -20.73 28.60 7.32
N GLY A 89 -22.01 28.34 6.99
CA GLY A 89 -22.46 27.97 5.65
C GLY A 89 -21.76 28.83 4.58
N GLY A 90 -20.81 28.22 3.87
CA GLY A 90 -19.84 28.95 3.06
C GLY A 90 -18.40 28.44 3.17
N TRP A 91 -18.07 27.61 4.16
CA TRP A 91 -16.76 26.95 4.19
C TRP A 91 -16.57 26.01 3.00
N ASN A 92 -15.51 26.25 2.24
CA ASN A 92 -15.07 25.41 1.14
C ASN A 92 -13.83 24.60 1.56
N ILE A 93 -13.72 23.38 1.04
CA ILE A 93 -12.47 22.64 1.19
C ILE A 93 -11.41 23.36 0.35
N PRO A 94 -10.26 23.76 0.93
CA PRO A 94 -9.21 24.36 0.16
C PRO A 94 -8.76 23.39 -0.92
N GLY A 95 -8.67 23.83 -2.18
CA GLY A 95 -8.27 23.00 -3.33
C GLY A 95 -9.39 22.18 -3.98
N ASP A 96 -10.62 22.28 -3.49
CA ASP A 96 -11.78 21.78 -4.23
C ASP A 96 -12.06 22.68 -5.44
N SER A 97 -12.25 22.08 -6.62
CA SER A 97 -12.46 22.84 -7.86
C SER A 97 -13.85 23.47 -7.96
N CYS A 98 -14.84 23.01 -7.18
CA CYS A 98 -16.19 23.56 -7.29
C CYS A 98 -16.30 24.97 -6.70
N GLY A 99 -15.41 25.35 -5.77
CA GLY A 99 -15.50 26.61 -5.01
C GLY A 99 -16.78 26.74 -4.16
N CYS A 100 -17.50 25.64 -3.99
CA CYS A 100 -18.82 25.54 -3.39
C CYS A 100 -18.72 25.07 -1.94
N TYR A 101 -19.86 25.11 -1.22
CA TYR A 101 -19.88 24.72 0.19
C TYR A 101 -19.55 23.22 0.33
N ALA A 102 -18.62 22.87 1.22
CA ALA A 102 -18.08 21.52 1.31
C ALA A 102 -19.11 20.42 1.66
N LEU A 103 -20.25 20.80 2.25
CA LEU A 103 -21.35 19.88 2.57
C LEU A 103 -22.57 20.10 1.65
N GLN A 104 -22.35 20.71 0.47
CA GLN A 104 -23.41 20.94 -0.50
C GLN A 104 -23.89 19.62 -1.09
N THR A 105 -25.18 19.35 -0.93
CA THR A 105 -25.80 18.12 -1.40
C THR A 105 -26.01 18.13 -2.90
N GLY A 106 -25.82 16.96 -3.53
CA GLY A 106 -26.04 16.78 -4.96
C GLY A 106 -24.91 17.31 -5.86
N VAL A 107 -23.83 17.85 -5.29
CA VAL A 107 -22.64 18.25 -6.05
C VAL A 107 -21.53 17.21 -5.87
N GLN A 108 -20.78 16.97 -6.95
CA GLN A 108 -19.55 16.18 -6.89
C GLN A 108 -18.37 17.12 -6.68
N HIS A 109 -17.68 16.92 -5.57
CA HIS A 109 -16.50 17.68 -5.20
C HIS A 109 -15.25 16.98 -5.69
N ASN A 110 -14.27 17.74 -6.18
CA ASN A 110 -13.05 17.20 -6.77
C ASN A 110 -11.84 17.61 -5.93
N LEU A 111 -11.24 16.61 -5.27
CA LEU A 111 -10.06 16.77 -4.42
C LEU A 111 -8.81 16.19 -5.08
N THR A 112 -8.81 15.99 -6.40
CA THR A 112 -7.66 15.43 -7.11
C THR A 112 -6.40 16.28 -6.94
N SER A 113 -6.55 17.60 -6.78
CA SER A 113 -5.44 18.53 -6.50
C SER A 113 -4.74 18.27 -5.15
N LYS A 114 -5.38 17.53 -4.25
CA LYS A 114 -4.84 17.17 -2.92
C LYS A 114 -4.10 15.86 -2.89
N LEU A 115 -4.25 15.04 -3.91
CA LEU A 115 -3.45 13.84 -4.03
C LEU A 115 -2.00 14.24 -4.35
N PRO A 116 -1.00 13.53 -3.79
CA PRO A 116 0.38 13.72 -4.18
C PRO A 116 0.57 13.55 -5.70
N PRO A 117 1.53 14.26 -6.33
CA PRO A 117 1.80 14.13 -7.76
C PRO A 117 2.10 12.69 -8.22
N SER A 118 2.58 11.84 -7.32
CA SER A 118 2.84 10.42 -7.56
C SER A 118 1.58 9.61 -7.90
N PHE A 119 0.40 10.11 -7.54
CA PHE A 119 -0.91 9.51 -7.85
C PHE A 119 -1.56 10.14 -9.07
N THR A 120 -1.42 11.45 -9.26
CA THR A 120 -2.07 12.16 -10.38
C THR A 120 -1.31 12.01 -11.70
N ALA A 121 -0.01 11.71 -11.65
CA ALA A 121 0.79 11.46 -12.85
C ALA A 121 0.50 10.09 -13.50
N ALA A 122 0.79 10.01 -14.80
CA ALA A 122 0.81 8.75 -15.53
C ALA A 122 1.83 7.77 -14.90
N PRO A 123 1.54 6.45 -14.87
CA PRO A 123 0.38 5.78 -15.47
C PRO A 123 -0.87 5.71 -14.57
N VAL A 124 -0.78 6.16 -13.31
CA VAL A 124 -1.83 5.91 -12.31
C VAL A 124 -3.07 6.77 -12.59
N ASN A 125 -2.87 8.05 -12.95
CA ASN A 125 -3.94 9.01 -13.23
C ASN A 125 -5.07 8.96 -12.19
N GLY A 126 -4.68 8.93 -10.91
CA GLY A 126 -5.58 8.81 -9.78
C GLY A 126 -6.43 10.06 -9.61
N GLN A 127 -7.72 9.86 -9.32
CA GLN A 127 -8.67 10.93 -9.06
C GLN A 127 -9.40 10.68 -7.75
N LEU A 128 -9.64 11.75 -7.00
CA LEU A 128 -10.36 11.71 -5.72
C LEU A 128 -11.58 12.62 -5.80
N PHE A 129 -12.75 12.01 -5.64
CA PHE A 129 -14.02 12.71 -5.58
C PHE A 129 -14.76 12.38 -4.31
N TYR A 130 -15.64 13.27 -3.87
CA TYR A 130 -16.66 12.92 -2.89
C TYR A 130 -18.00 13.53 -3.25
N THR A 131 -19.06 12.89 -2.79
CA THR A 131 -20.43 13.36 -2.93
C THR A 131 -21.08 13.40 -1.56
N VAL A 132 -21.96 14.38 -1.39
CA VAL A 132 -22.74 14.55 -0.16
C VAL A 132 -24.21 14.28 -0.46
N THR A 133 -24.81 13.39 0.32
CA THR A 133 -26.22 13.03 0.21
C THR A 133 -26.93 13.26 1.53
N ASP A 134 -28.20 13.69 1.45
CA ASP A 134 -29.07 13.77 2.62
C ASP A 134 -29.65 12.40 2.95
N VAL A 135 -29.59 12.03 4.23
CA VAL A 135 -30.11 10.79 4.77
C VAL A 135 -31.03 11.13 5.94
N PRO A 136 -32.25 10.56 6.02
CA PRO A 136 -33.15 10.81 7.13
C PRO A 136 -32.60 10.21 8.43
N CYS A 137 -32.51 11.00 9.50
CA CYS A 137 -31.99 10.56 10.80
C CYS A 137 -32.95 10.73 11.98
N GLY A 138 -34.26 10.67 11.71
CA GLY A 138 -35.30 10.47 12.73
C GLY A 138 -35.78 11.72 13.48
N THR A 139 -35.04 12.82 13.49
CA THR A 139 -35.42 14.07 14.20
C THR A 139 -35.98 15.17 13.29
N GLY A 140 -36.37 14.83 12.05
CA GLY A 140 -36.85 15.81 11.07
C GLY A 140 -35.75 16.68 10.44
N LEU A 141 -34.50 16.58 10.92
CA LEU A 141 -33.33 17.16 10.29
C LEU A 141 -32.68 16.14 9.33
N PRO A 142 -32.25 16.57 8.13
CA PRO A 142 -31.50 15.71 7.22
C PRO A 142 -30.06 15.57 7.73
N CYS A 143 -29.59 14.35 7.89
CA CYS A 143 -28.19 14.07 8.16
C CYS A 143 -27.40 14.02 6.86
N LYS A 144 -26.17 14.51 6.87
CA LYS A 144 -25.28 14.48 5.71
C LYS A 144 -24.48 13.18 5.71
N SER A 145 -24.59 12.40 4.65
CA SER A 145 -23.74 11.25 4.35
C SER A 145 -22.71 11.65 3.30
N VAL A 146 -21.43 11.39 3.58
CA VAL A 146 -20.33 11.69 2.66
C VAL A 146 -19.79 10.38 2.09
N GLN A 147 -19.82 10.26 0.77
CA GLN A 147 -19.26 9.12 0.05
C GLN A 147 -18.01 9.54 -0.73
N PHE A 148 -16.88 8.93 -0.41
CA PHE A 148 -15.64 9.12 -1.17
C PHE A 148 -15.56 8.10 -2.30
N ASN A 149 -15.21 8.57 -3.49
CA ASN A 149 -14.91 7.73 -4.64
C ASN A 149 -13.48 8.01 -5.10
N VAL A 150 -12.69 6.95 -5.22
CA VAL A 150 -11.30 7.04 -5.66
C VAL A 150 -11.10 6.11 -6.83
N SER A 151 -10.71 6.68 -7.96
CA SER A 151 -10.46 5.94 -9.20
C SER A 151 -8.99 6.03 -9.57
N TRP A 152 -8.48 4.97 -10.19
CA TRP A 152 -7.11 4.85 -10.68
C TRP A 152 -7.17 4.14 -12.03
N GLN A 153 -6.55 4.68 -13.07
CA GLN A 153 -6.65 4.15 -14.43
C GLN A 153 -5.49 3.21 -14.83
N GLY A 154 -4.49 3.01 -13.97
CA GLY A 154 -3.28 2.24 -14.34
C GLY A 154 -2.63 1.42 -13.22
N LEU A 155 -3.40 0.93 -12.24
CA LEU A 155 -2.92 0.02 -11.19
C LEU A 155 -3.20 -1.45 -11.51
#